data_AF-A0A843ASV0-F1
#
_entry.id   AF-A0A843ASV0-F1
#
_cell.length_a   1.000
_cell.length_b   1.000
_cell.length_c   1.000
_cell.angle_alpha   90.00
_cell.angle_beta   90.00
_cell.angle_gamma   90.00
#
_symmetry.space_group_name_H-M   'P 1'
#
loop_
_entity.id
_entity.type
_entity.pdbx_description
1 polymer ?
#
loop_
_entity_poly.entity_id
_entity_poly.type
_entity_poly.pdbx_seq_one_letter_code
_entity_poly.pdbx_strand_id
1 'polypeptide(L)'
;MNSTNQPTRVNRSKFSTKRLVSGESILWEGRPSVIVYFLRSLLLFIFGAVFTAAALIQKGLEVDFGDLSSYILVLLMVVLIILMFVVHRKWGTFQALAGIAVLILSLVDVSRTEAFFFAPLLIGLVALLVEYLIWSHTYFAISDRRIMTQTGIFSLLFVDTQIDRIQNVSVSQPFVERVLGYGDLMFATAGEMGGIKSDSGPSGMKAGGAIVWENVPKPFEVRKIAEDIIFRANRGTTYAPAYPQYVPAPAVSIEAEERLTKLKELRDKQLISQEEYDIKRKEILGRM
;
A
#
# COMPACT_ATOMS: atom_id res chain seq x y z
N MET A 1 -1.82 -14.70 32.09
CA MET A 1 -2.56 -15.37 30.99
C MET A 1 -2.10 -14.77 29.67
N ASN A 2 -1.23 -15.48 28.95
CA ASN A 2 -0.66 -15.06 27.67
C ASN A 2 -1.66 -15.29 26.54
N SER A 3 -2.27 -14.22 26.02
CA SER A 3 -2.97 -14.27 24.73
C SER A 3 -1.97 -13.90 23.64
N THR A 4 -1.47 -14.92 22.95
CA THR A 4 -0.69 -14.84 21.72
C THR A 4 -1.50 -14.15 20.61
N ASN A 5 -1.31 -12.85 20.44
CA ASN A 5 -1.69 -12.14 19.22
C ASN A 5 -0.65 -12.44 18.12
N GLN A 6 -0.58 -13.69 17.65
CA GLN A 6 0.07 -13.96 16.36
C GLN A 6 -0.82 -13.38 15.25
N PRO A 7 -0.26 -12.71 14.22
CA PRO A 7 -1.05 -12.34 13.06
C PRO A 7 -1.63 -13.63 12.48
N THR A 8 -2.94 -13.69 12.31
CA THR A 8 -3.60 -14.83 11.69
C THR A 8 -2.98 -15.05 10.31
N ARG A 9 -2.21 -16.14 10.14
CA ARG A 9 -1.70 -16.54 8.83
C ARG A 9 -2.88 -16.63 7.87
N VAL A 10 -2.79 -15.95 6.73
CA VAL A 10 -3.85 -15.99 5.73
C VAL A 10 -3.85 -17.38 5.09
N ASN A 11 -4.77 -18.24 5.53
CA ASN A 11 -4.82 -19.65 5.15
C ASN A 11 -5.32 -19.87 3.69
N ARG A 12 -5.93 -18.84 3.09
CA ARG A 12 -6.28 -18.77 1.66
C ARG A 12 -6.08 -17.34 1.17
N SER A 13 -4.88 -17.01 0.68
CA SER A 13 -4.64 -15.68 0.11
C SER A 13 -5.28 -15.56 -1.25
N LYS A 14 -6.01 -14.46 -1.50
CA LYS A 14 -6.40 -14.07 -2.85
C LYS A 14 -5.23 -13.48 -3.64
N PHE A 15 -4.18 -13.08 -2.92
CA PHE A 15 -2.89 -12.75 -3.51
C PHE A 15 -2.20 -13.99 -4.09
N SER A 16 -1.54 -13.84 -5.24
CA SER A 16 -0.85 -14.95 -5.91
C SER A 16 0.41 -15.37 -5.14
N THR A 17 0.30 -16.44 -4.35
CA THR A 17 1.41 -17.10 -3.63
C THR A 17 2.55 -17.58 -4.53
N LYS A 18 2.32 -17.73 -5.85
CA LYS A 18 3.36 -18.12 -6.82
C LYS A 18 4.56 -17.15 -6.89
N ARG A 19 4.41 -15.92 -6.40
CA ARG A 19 5.45 -14.88 -6.41
C ARG A 19 6.16 -14.70 -5.05
N LEU A 20 5.79 -15.52 -4.07
CA LEU A 20 6.43 -15.54 -2.76
C LEU A 20 7.73 -16.36 -2.81
N VAL A 21 8.71 -15.94 -2.01
CA VAL A 21 9.93 -16.71 -1.79
C VAL A 21 9.58 -17.98 -0.99
N SER A 22 10.29 -19.08 -1.21
CA SER A 22 10.05 -20.32 -0.46
C SER A 22 10.13 -20.08 1.05
N GLY A 23 9.07 -20.48 1.77
CA GLY A 23 8.93 -20.28 3.23
C GLY A 23 8.39 -18.90 3.66
N GLU A 24 8.15 -17.98 2.72
CA GLU A 24 7.53 -16.68 3.00
C GLU A 24 6.02 -16.86 3.24
N SER A 25 5.48 -16.14 4.23
CA SER A 25 4.06 -16.24 4.61
C SER A 25 3.39 -14.88 4.63
N ILE A 26 2.18 -14.80 4.06
CA ILE A 26 1.38 -13.57 4.07
C ILE A 26 0.73 -13.41 5.45
N LEU A 27 1.01 -12.29 6.09
CA LEU A 27 0.50 -11.92 7.41
C LEU A 27 -0.76 -11.06 7.30
N TRP A 28 -0.86 -10.26 6.24
CA TRP A 28 -2.03 -9.44 5.96
C TRP A 28 -2.24 -9.30 4.45
N GLU A 29 -3.50 -9.33 4.02
CA GLU A 29 -3.90 -9.00 2.66
C GLU A 29 -5.08 -8.03 2.67
N GLY A 30 -5.11 -7.13 1.70
CA GLY A 30 -6.16 -6.14 1.55
C GLY A 30 -6.34 -5.72 0.09
N ARG A 31 -7.41 -4.97 -0.13
CA ARG A 31 -7.73 -4.34 -1.41
C ARG A 31 -8.03 -2.86 -1.19
N PRO A 32 -7.95 -2.03 -2.23
CA PRO A 32 -8.49 -0.68 -2.17
C PRO A 32 -9.97 -0.69 -1.78
N SER A 33 -10.45 0.41 -1.22
CA SER A 33 -11.85 0.60 -0.84
C SER A 33 -12.74 0.60 -2.09
N VAL A 34 -13.77 -0.24 -2.06
CA VAL A 34 -14.77 -0.36 -3.12
C VAL A 34 -15.39 1.01 -3.42
N ILE A 35 -15.68 1.80 -2.39
CA ILE A 35 -16.45 3.04 -2.57
C ILE A 35 -15.76 4.03 -3.53
N VAL A 36 -14.44 4.04 -3.59
CA VAL A 36 -13.68 4.96 -4.44
C VAL A 36 -13.82 4.63 -5.92
N TYR A 37 -13.77 3.33 -6.25
CA TYR A 37 -13.86 2.85 -7.63
C TYR A 37 -15.30 2.84 -8.13
N PHE A 38 -16.25 2.44 -7.27
CA PHE A 38 -17.62 2.22 -7.69
C PHE A 38 -18.49 3.46 -7.62
N LEU A 39 -18.27 4.40 -6.70
CA LEU A 39 -19.21 5.50 -6.50
C LEU A 39 -19.39 6.36 -7.76
N ARG A 40 -18.28 6.72 -8.42
CA ARG A 40 -18.32 7.55 -9.64
C ARG A 40 -18.96 6.81 -10.81
N SER A 41 -18.60 5.55 -11.01
CA SER A 41 -19.13 4.74 -12.12
C SER A 41 -20.57 4.30 -11.89
N LEU A 42 -20.98 4.12 -10.64
CA LEU A 42 -22.37 3.89 -10.25
C LEU A 42 -23.22 5.14 -10.52
N LEU A 43 -22.74 6.33 -10.14
CA LEU A 43 -23.41 7.58 -10.45
C LEU A 43 -23.56 7.78 -11.96
N LEU A 44 -22.50 7.51 -12.74
CA LEU A 44 -22.56 7.53 -14.20
C LEU A 44 -23.62 6.58 -14.76
N PHE A 45 -23.66 5.33 -14.27
CA PHE A 45 -24.67 4.36 -14.68
C PHE A 45 -26.09 4.83 -14.36
N ILE A 46 -26.31 5.37 -13.15
CA ILE A 46 -27.61 5.93 -12.72
C ILE A 46 -27.99 7.10 -13.62
N PHE A 47 -27.08 8.05 -13.89
CA PHE A 47 -27.38 9.18 -14.78
C PHE A 47 -27.68 8.72 -16.20
N GLY A 48 -26.98 7.70 -16.70
CA GLY A 48 -27.28 7.08 -17.99
C GLY A 48 -28.66 6.45 -18.04
N ALA A 49 -29.08 5.78 -16.96
CA ALA A 49 -30.41 5.18 -16.84
C ALA A 49 -31.50 6.25 -16.80
N VAL A 50 -31.34 7.27 -15.97
CA VAL A 50 -32.30 8.39 -15.87
C VAL A 50 -32.38 9.15 -17.19
N PHE A 51 -31.24 9.39 -17.85
CA PHE A 51 -31.21 10.03 -19.16
C PHE A 51 -31.94 9.21 -20.23
N THR A 52 -31.72 7.89 -20.25
CA THR A 52 -32.40 6.98 -21.19
C THR A 52 -33.90 6.99 -20.97
N ALA A 53 -34.34 6.94 -19.70
CA ALA A 53 -35.76 7.05 -19.35
C ALA A 53 -36.35 8.39 -19.79
N ALA A 54 -35.65 9.50 -19.52
CA ALA A 54 -36.08 10.84 -19.95
C ALA A 54 -36.20 10.93 -21.48
N ALA A 55 -35.24 10.39 -22.23
CA ALA A 55 -35.26 10.37 -23.70
C ALA A 55 -36.44 9.55 -24.26
N LEU A 56 -36.72 8.39 -23.66
CA LEU A 56 -37.86 7.55 -24.05
C LEU A 56 -39.21 8.23 -23.80
N ILE A 57 -39.34 8.91 -22.67
CA ILE A 57 -40.55 9.68 -22.35
C ILE A 57 -40.67 10.87 -23.30
N GLN A 58 -39.58 11.62 -23.52
CA GLN A 58 -39.55 12.80 -24.39
C GLN A 58 -39.95 12.49 -25.83
N LYS A 59 -39.57 11.33 -26.37
CA LYS A 59 -39.98 10.90 -27.72
C LYS A 59 -41.50 10.88 -27.91
N GLY A 60 -42.26 10.61 -26.87
CA GLY A 60 -43.74 10.58 -26.92
C GLY A 60 -44.40 11.96 -26.77
N LEU A 61 -43.61 13.03 -26.58
CA LEU A 61 -44.07 14.38 -26.31
C LEU A 61 -43.56 15.33 -27.40
N GLU A 62 -44.46 16.03 -28.08
CA GLU A 62 -44.07 17.11 -28.98
C GLU A 62 -43.56 18.31 -28.18
N VAL A 63 -42.43 18.89 -28.62
CA VAL A 63 -41.88 20.11 -28.02
C VAL A 63 -42.59 21.32 -28.62
N ASP A 64 -43.56 21.86 -27.88
CA ASP A 64 -44.20 23.13 -28.23
C ASP A 64 -43.41 24.33 -27.69
N PHE A 65 -43.07 25.26 -28.58
CA PHE A 65 -42.37 26.51 -28.25
C PHE A 65 -43.21 27.47 -27.40
N GLY A 66 -44.53 27.31 -27.38
CA GLY A 66 -45.44 28.11 -26.56
C GLY A 66 -45.59 27.64 -25.11
N ASP A 67 -45.19 26.41 -24.80
CA ASP A 67 -45.37 25.81 -23.47
C ASP A 67 -44.04 25.52 -22.78
N LEU A 68 -43.79 26.20 -21.67
CA LEU A 68 -42.61 25.99 -20.81
C LEU A 68 -42.52 24.55 -20.27
N SER A 69 -43.64 23.85 -20.12
CA SER A 69 -43.67 22.50 -19.57
C SER A 69 -43.01 21.46 -20.49
N SER A 70 -43.06 21.69 -21.81
CA SER A 70 -42.49 20.81 -22.83
C SER A 70 -40.94 20.74 -22.77
N TYR A 71 -40.32 21.77 -22.20
CA TYR A 71 -38.87 21.89 -22.06
C TYR A 71 -38.28 21.23 -20.81
N ILE A 72 -39.12 20.80 -19.85
CA ILE A 72 -38.65 20.28 -18.55
C ILE A 72 -37.74 19.05 -18.73
N LEU A 73 -38.16 18.10 -19.55
CA LEU A 73 -37.39 16.87 -19.80
C LEU A 73 -36.12 17.15 -20.61
N VAL A 74 -36.18 18.04 -21.60
CA VAL A 74 -35.01 18.49 -22.37
C VAL A 74 -33.98 19.15 -21.45
N LEU A 75 -34.42 20.03 -20.54
CA LEU A 75 -33.55 20.68 -19.56
C LEU A 75 -32.95 19.66 -18.59
N LEU A 76 -33.74 18.70 -18.11
CA LEU A 76 -33.24 17.59 -17.29
C LEU A 76 -32.15 16.79 -18.01
N MET A 77 -32.35 16.47 -19.29
CA MET A 77 -31.37 15.77 -20.12
C MET A 77 -30.06 16.58 -20.25
N VAL A 78 -30.14 17.90 -20.47
CA VAL A 78 -28.96 18.78 -20.52
C VAL A 78 -28.23 18.81 -19.18
N VAL A 79 -28.95 18.92 -18.07
CA VAL A 79 -28.36 18.86 -16.72
C VAL A 79 -27.67 17.52 -16.48
N LEU A 80 -28.29 16.41 -16.88
CA LEU A 80 -27.68 15.08 -16.77
C LEU A 80 -26.40 14.95 -17.61
N ILE A 81 -26.35 15.51 -18.82
CA ILE A 81 -25.12 15.54 -19.65
C ILE A 81 -23.99 16.28 -18.92
N ILE A 82 -24.29 17.43 -18.30
CA ILE A 82 -23.30 18.20 -17.52
C ILE A 82 -22.83 17.38 -16.32
N LEU A 83 -23.76 16.76 -15.58
CA LEU A 83 -23.43 15.91 -14.43
C LEU A 83 -22.58 14.70 -14.83
N MET A 84 -22.85 14.06 -15.96
CA MET A 84 -22.02 12.97 -16.50
C MET A 84 -20.58 13.42 -16.70
N PHE A 85 -20.35 14.58 -17.31
CA PHE A 85 -19.02 15.13 -17.52
C PHE A 85 -18.29 15.45 -16.21
N VAL A 86 -19.00 16.06 -15.24
CA VAL A 86 -18.43 16.50 -13.96
C VAL A 86 -18.04 15.31 -13.07
N VAL A 87 -18.85 14.26 -13.02
CA VAL A 87 -18.61 13.12 -12.11
C VAL A 87 -17.32 12.35 -12.44
N HIS A 88 -17.04 12.15 -13.73
CA HIS A 88 -15.92 11.32 -14.14
C HIS A 88 -15.28 11.83 -15.44
N ARG A 89 -14.09 12.42 -15.34
CA ARG A 89 -13.44 13.09 -16.47
C ARG A 89 -13.19 12.21 -17.72
N LYS A 90 -12.89 10.92 -17.57
CA LYS A 90 -12.66 10.00 -18.72
C LYS A 90 -13.93 9.34 -19.23
N TRP A 91 -14.62 8.54 -18.42
CA TRP A 91 -15.85 7.86 -18.85
C TRP A 91 -17.05 8.80 -19.06
N GLY A 92 -17.12 9.86 -18.26
CA GLY A 92 -18.19 10.86 -18.33
C GLY A 92 -18.16 11.70 -19.60
N THR A 93 -16.99 11.95 -20.20
CA THR A 93 -16.93 12.62 -21.51
C THR A 93 -17.52 11.77 -22.61
N PHE A 94 -17.17 10.48 -22.69
CA PHE A 94 -17.75 9.55 -23.67
C PHE A 94 -19.26 9.44 -23.49
N GLN A 95 -19.72 9.33 -22.25
CA GLN A 95 -21.15 9.26 -21.95
C GLN A 95 -21.89 10.56 -22.28
N ALA A 96 -21.31 11.71 -21.95
CA ALA A 96 -21.87 13.02 -22.27
C ALA A 96 -21.96 13.26 -23.77
N LEU A 97 -20.94 12.86 -24.55
CA LEU A 97 -20.97 12.96 -26.02
C LEU A 97 -22.07 12.07 -26.62
N ALA A 98 -22.23 10.84 -26.12
CA ALA A 98 -23.34 9.98 -26.52
C ALA A 98 -24.69 10.58 -26.13
N GLY A 99 -24.79 11.20 -24.95
CA GLY A 99 -25.99 11.91 -24.50
C GLY A 99 -26.33 13.10 -25.39
N ILE A 100 -25.34 13.91 -25.80
CA ILE A 100 -25.54 15.02 -26.74
C ILE A 100 -26.03 14.51 -28.09
N ALA A 101 -25.40 13.45 -28.62
CA ALA A 101 -25.83 12.85 -29.88
C ALA A 101 -27.28 12.34 -29.80
N VAL A 102 -27.64 11.65 -28.71
CA VAL A 102 -29.02 11.21 -28.47
C VAL A 102 -29.98 12.38 -28.35
N LEU A 103 -29.62 13.43 -27.62
CA LEU A 103 -30.44 14.62 -27.47
C LEU A 103 -30.73 15.27 -28.82
N ILE A 104 -29.71 15.47 -29.67
CA ILE A 104 -29.87 16.03 -31.01
C ILE A 104 -30.76 15.11 -31.87
N LEU A 105 -30.50 13.80 -31.88
CA LEU A 105 -31.31 12.85 -32.64
C LEU A 105 -32.77 12.81 -32.18
N SER A 106 -33.01 13.05 -30.89
CA SER A 106 -34.35 13.15 -30.31
C SER A 106 -35.09 14.44 -30.70
N LEU A 107 -34.38 15.51 -31.09
CA LEU A 107 -34.98 16.78 -31.50
C LEU A 107 -35.28 16.88 -33.00
N VAL A 108 -34.58 16.09 -33.82
CA VAL A 108 -34.74 16.09 -35.29
C VAL A 108 -35.66 14.95 -35.77
N ASP A 109 -36.18 14.13 -34.85
CA ASP A 109 -37.01 12.94 -35.15
C ASP A 109 -36.40 11.97 -36.20
N VAL A 110 -35.08 11.97 -36.31
CA VAL A 110 -34.33 11.17 -37.30
C VAL A 110 -34.26 9.69 -36.90
N SER A 111 -34.45 9.37 -35.62
CA SER A 111 -34.21 8.02 -35.09
C SER A 111 -35.41 7.09 -35.24
N ARG A 112 -35.38 6.23 -36.28
CA ARG A 112 -36.34 5.10 -36.45
C ARG A 112 -36.13 4.00 -35.39
N THR A 113 -34.96 3.93 -34.76
CA THR A 113 -34.56 2.84 -33.85
C THR A 113 -34.34 3.36 -32.43
N GLU A 114 -35.15 2.88 -31.47
CA GLU A 114 -35.08 3.28 -30.05
C GLU A 114 -33.78 2.83 -29.35
N ALA A 115 -33.06 1.90 -29.96
CA ALA A 115 -31.81 1.36 -29.42
C ALA A 115 -30.74 2.44 -29.15
N PHE A 116 -30.71 3.53 -29.92
CA PHE A 116 -29.72 4.59 -29.73
C PHE A 116 -29.86 5.31 -28.38
N PHE A 117 -31.06 5.37 -27.81
CA PHE A 117 -31.29 6.00 -26.51
C PHE A 117 -30.60 5.28 -25.36
N PHE A 118 -30.32 3.98 -25.51
CA PHE A 118 -29.60 3.19 -24.52
C PHE A 118 -28.08 3.40 -24.57
N ALA A 119 -27.54 4.13 -25.55
CA ALA A 119 -26.09 4.28 -25.69
C ALA A 119 -25.42 4.90 -24.45
N PRO A 120 -25.94 6.00 -23.84
CA PRO A 120 -25.39 6.53 -22.59
C PRO A 120 -25.44 5.54 -21.42
N LEU A 121 -26.53 4.77 -21.31
CA LEU A 121 -26.67 3.72 -20.29
C LEU A 121 -25.62 2.62 -20.45
N LEU A 122 -25.42 2.14 -21.68
CA LEU A 122 -24.43 1.11 -21.98
C LEU A 122 -23.01 1.58 -21.68
N ILE A 123 -22.67 2.84 -21.99
CA ILE A 123 -21.37 3.41 -21.66
C ILE A 123 -21.17 3.47 -20.14
N GLY A 124 -22.19 3.92 -19.39
CA GLY A 124 -22.15 3.91 -17.92
C GLY A 124 -21.97 2.50 -17.34
N LEU A 125 -22.63 1.49 -17.94
CA LEU A 125 -22.47 0.09 -17.54
C LEU A 125 -21.07 -0.44 -17.81
N VAL A 126 -20.52 -0.17 -19.01
CA VAL A 126 -19.15 -0.56 -19.36
C VAL A 126 -18.14 0.09 -18.41
N ALA A 127 -18.30 1.37 -18.10
CA ALA A 127 -17.44 2.07 -17.14
C ALA A 127 -17.45 1.39 -15.77
N LEU A 128 -18.64 1.01 -15.27
CA LEU A 128 -18.81 0.29 -14.01
C LEU A 128 -18.10 -1.07 -14.04
N LEU A 129 -18.27 -1.84 -15.11
CA LEU A 129 -17.64 -3.15 -15.26
C LEU A 129 -16.11 -3.06 -15.36
N VAL A 130 -15.58 -2.06 -16.07
CA VAL A 130 -14.14 -1.86 -16.20
C VAL A 130 -13.53 -1.47 -14.85
N GLU A 131 -14.13 -0.53 -14.10
CA GLU A 131 -13.65 -0.18 -12.76
C GLU A 131 -13.77 -1.35 -11.78
N TYR A 132 -14.83 -2.16 -11.88
CA TYR A 132 -14.95 -3.41 -11.12
C TYR A 132 -13.78 -4.34 -11.39
N LEU A 133 -13.41 -4.51 -12.65
CA LEU A 133 -12.32 -5.39 -13.07
C LEU A 133 -10.95 -4.88 -12.60
N ILE A 134 -10.72 -3.56 -12.64
CA ILE A 134 -9.49 -2.95 -12.14
C ILE A 134 -9.38 -3.15 -10.63
N TRP A 135 -10.45 -2.85 -9.90
CA TRP A 135 -10.51 -3.06 -8.45
C TRP A 135 -10.30 -4.52 -8.07
N SER A 136 -10.88 -5.47 -8.81
CA SER A 136 -10.75 -6.91 -8.50
C SER A 136 -9.34 -7.46 -8.71
N HIS A 137 -8.50 -6.75 -9.46
CA HIS A 137 -7.11 -7.11 -9.77
C HIS A 137 -6.07 -6.26 -9.02
N THR A 138 -6.49 -5.44 -8.05
CA THR A 138 -5.60 -4.59 -7.24
C THR A 138 -5.54 -5.12 -5.81
N TYR A 139 -4.33 -5.44 -5.35
CA TYR A 139 -4.08 -6.06 -4.05
C TYR A 139 -2.91 -5.45 -3.31
N PHE A 140 -3.06 -5.33 -2.00
CA PHE A 140 -2.03 -4.96 -1.05
C PHE A 140 -1.74 -6.18 -0.17
N ALA A 141 -0.47 -6.48 0.07
CA ALA A 141 -0.08 -7.58 0.94
C ALA A 141 1.13 -7.22 1.80
N ILE A 142 1.14 -7.72 3.03
CA ILE A 142 2.28 -7.65 3.95
C ILE A 142 2.68 -9.09 4.28
N SER A 143 3.92 -9.45 3.99
CA SER A 143 4.51 -10.73 4.38
C SER A 143 5.37 -10.60 5.64
N ASP A 144 6.05 -11.68 6.02
CA ASP A 144 7.07 -11.68 7.07
C ASP A 144 8.38 -10.98 6.66
N ARG A 145 8.57 -10.69 5.36
CA ARG A 145 9.83 -10.15 4.82
C ARG A 145 9.67 -8.82 4.10
N ARG A 146 8.53 -8.57 3.47
CA ARG A 146 8.33 -7.43 2.56
C ARG A 146 6.88 -6.99 2.49
N ILE A 147 6.69 -5.75 2.07
CA ILE A 147 5.41 -5.16 1.71
C ILE A 147 5.29 -5.20 0.20
N MET A 148 4.12 -5.61 -0.31
CA MET A 148 3.87 -5.84 -1.73
C MET A 148 2.63 -5.12 -2.22
N THR A 149 2.71 -4.63 -3.45
CA THR A 149 1.59 -4.08 -4.20
C THR A 149 1.50 -4.80 -5.54
N GLN A 150 0.33 -5.32 -5.88
CA GLN A 150 0.06 -5.90 -7.19
C GLN A 150 -1.13 -5.20 -7.82
N THR A 151 -0.93 -4.65 -9.02
CA THR A 151 -1.97 -3.91 -9.76
C THR A 151 -1.95 -4.30 -11.23
N GLY A 152 -3.12 -4.24 -11.86
CA GLY A 152 -3.27 -4.33 -13.32
C GLY A 152 -3.90 -5.64 -13.80
N ILE A 153 -4.48 -5.59 -15.00
CA ILE A 153 -5.25 -6.69 -15.61
C ILE A 153 -4.43 -7.35 -16.72
N PHE A 154 -4.04 -6.58 -17.73
CA PHE A 154 -3.24 -7.07 -18.87
C PHE A 154 -1.74 -6.88 -18.63
N SER A 155 -1.36 -5.70 -18.12
CA SER A 155 -0.01 -5.43 -17.63
C SER A 155 -0.02 -5.58 -16.12
N LEU A 156 0.74 -6.53 -15.61
CA LEU A 156 0.87 -6.78 -14.18
C LEU A 156 2.03 -5.97 -13.63
N LEU A 157 1.73 -4.96 -12.84
CA LEU A 157 2.70 -4.22 -12.05
C LEU A 157 2.83 -4.90 -10.68
N PHE A 158 4.04 -5.31 -10.32
CA PHE A 158 4.38 -5.86 -9.02
C PHE A 158 5.50 -5.04 -8.41
N VAL A 159 5.26 -4.46 -7.24
CA VAL A 159 6.23 -3.64 -6.51
C VAL A 159 6.36 -4.20 -5.11
N ASP A 160 7.58 -4.44 -4.66
CA ASP A 160 7.87 -4.90 -3.31
C ASP A 160 8.99 -4.11 -2.63
N THR A 161 8.94 -4.04 -1.31
CA THR A 161 10.00 -3.46 -0.49
C THR A 161 10.18 -4.26 0.78
N GLN A 162 11.44 -4.56 1.09
CA GLN A 162 11.81 -5.30 2.29
C GLN A 162 11.43 -4.51 3.55
N ILE A 163 10.92 -5.22 4.56
CA ILE A 163 10.41 -4.61 5.79
C ILE A 163 11.48 -3.86 6.56
N ASP A 164 12.73 -4.34 6.52
CA ASP A 164 13.90 -3.71 7.16
C ASP A 164 14.25 -2.33 6.56
N ARG A 165 13.87 -2.08 5.30
CA ARG A 165 14.07 -0.78 4.64
C ARG A 165 13.01 0.24 5.01
N ILE A 166 11.92 -0.16 5.66
CA ILE A 166 10.81 0.73 6.01
C ILE A 166 11.14 1.45 7.30
N GLN A 167 11.23 2.78 7.25
CA GLN A 167 11.55 3.60 8.41
C GLN A 167 10.30 4.06 9.17
N ASN A 168 9.26 4.47 8.44
CA ASN A 168 8.06 5.05 9.03
C ASN A 168 6.82 4.72 8.20
N VAL A 169 5.68 4.60 8.89
CA VAL A 169 4.36 4.40 8.30
C VAL A 169 3.45 5.55 8.69
N SER A 170 3.00 6.31 7.69
CA SER A 170 2.13 7.46 7.90
C SER A 170 0.78 7.26 7.19
N VAL A 171 -0.25 7.91 7.71
CA VAL A 171 -1.62 7.84 7.18
C VAL A 171 -2.10 9.24 6.85
N SER A 172 -2.65 9.41 5.66
CA SER A 172 -3.39 10.60 5.26
C SER A 172 -4.88 10.23 5.13
N GLN A 173 -5.74 10.93 5.87
CA GLN A 173 -7.18 10.73 5.80
C GLN A 173 -7.91 12.07 5.98
N PRO A 174 -8.14 12.83 4.89
CA PRO A 174 -8.93 14.04 4.93
C PRO A 174 -10.40 13.75 5.29
N PHE A 175 -11.15 14.80 5.61
CA PHE A 175 -12.49 14.69 6.19
C PHE A 175 -13.45 13.82 5.36
N VAL A 176 -13.50 14.01 4.04
CA VAL A 176 -14.39 13.24 3.15
C VAL A 176 -14.03 11.75 3.17
N GLU A 177 -12.74 11.42 3.14
CA GLU A 177 -12.26 10.05 3.16
C GLU A 177 -12.49 9.39 4.52
N ARG A 178 -12.45 10.17 5.61
CA ARG A 178 -12.82 9.73 6.96
C ARG A 178 -14.28 9.31 7.04
N VAL A 179 -15.19 10.10 6.48
CA VAL A 179 -16.62 9.76 6.44
C VAL A 179 -16.85 8.50 5.60
N LEU A 180 -16.12 8.36 4.49
CA LEU A 180 -16.22 7.20 3.60
C LEU A 180 -15.39 5.98 4.07
N GLY A 181 -14.64 6.10 5.17
CA GLY A 181 -13.91 5.00 5.81
C GLY A 181 -12.66 4.51 5.07
N TYR A 182 -12.08 5.31 4.17
CA TYR A 182 -10.83 4.98 3.48
C TYR A 182 -9.78 6.08 3.69
N GLY A 183 -8.54 5.82 3.30
CA GLY A 183 -7.48 6.84 3.25
C GLY A 183 -6.19 6.27 2.70
N ASP A 184 -5.16 7.08 2.63
CA ASP A 184 -3.89 6.69 2.03
C ASP A 184 -2.88 6.28 3.11
N LEU A 185 -2.15 5.19 2.85
CA LEU A 185 -1.02 4.75 3.67
C LEU A 185 0.28 4.99 2.91
N MET A 186 1.28 5.51 3.61
CA MET A 186 2.59 5.78 3.03
C MET A 186 3.69 5.14 3.87
N PHE A 187 4.50 4.32 3.21
CA PHE A 187 5.67 3.65 3.77
C PHE A 187 6.93 4.36 3.29
N ALA A 188 7.61 5.07 4.19
CA ALA A 188 8.87 5.73 3.90
C ALA A 188 10.03 4.72 3.92
N THR A 189 10.86 4.71 2.87
CA THR A 189 11.97 3.77 2.74
C THR A 189 13.34 4.43 2.95
N ALA A 190 14.31 3.66 3.44
CA ALA A 190 15.69 4.09 3.59
C ALA A 190 16.43 4.04 2.24
N GLY A 191 16.68 5.20 1.63
CA GLY A 191 17.66 5.31 0.54
C GLY A 191 17.21 6.03 -0.73
N GLU A 192 15.93 6.34 -0.91
CA GLU A 192 15.49 7.12 -2.07
C GLU A 192 15.35 8.61 -1.71
N MET A 193 16.19 9.40 -2.38
CA MET A 193 16.41 10.82 -2.14
C MET A 193 15.17 11.64 -2.50
N GLY A 194 14.26 11.80 -1.55
CA GLY A 194 13.13 12.71 -1.66
C GLY A 194 12.41 12.79 -0.32
N GLY A 195 12.86 13.71 0.54
CA GLY A 195 12.22 13.91 1.84
C GLY A 195 10.75 14.25 1.65
N ILE A 196 9.85 13.37 2.08
CA ILE A 196 8.43 13.66 2.10
C ILE A 196 8.18 14.54 3.33
N LYS A 197 7.91 15.81 3.08
CA LYS A 197 7.48 16.72 4.13
C LYS A 197 6.11 16.27 4.64
N SER A 198 5.93 16.24 5.95
CA SER A 198 4.66 15.87 6.59
C SER A 198 3.49 16.81 6.25
N ASP A 199 3.76 17.95 5.61
CA ASP A 199 2.79 18.96 5.16
C ASP A 199 2.41 18.82 3.68
N SER A 200 3.03 17.90 2.94
CA SER A 200 2.78 17.75 1.51
C SER A 200 1.42 17.05 1.27
N GLY A 201 0.61 17.60 0.35
CA GLY A 201 -0.66 16.98 -0.03
C GLY A 201 -0.47 15.62 -0.74
N PRO A 202 -1.57 14.92 -1.09
CA PRO A 202 -1.53 13.57 -1.68
C PRO A 202 -0.61 13.41 -2.90
N SER A 203 -0.38 14.49 -3.65
CA SER A 203 0.51 14.52 -4.81
C SER A 203 2.00 14.64 -4.47
N GLY A 204 2.36 15.28 -3.34
CA GLY A 204 3.75 15.43 -2.90
C GLY A 204 4.30 14.17 -2.22
N MET A 205 3.42 13.37 -1.62
CA MET A 205 3.72 12.06 -1.05
C MET A 205 4.18 11.01 -2.09
N LYS A 206 3.94 11.24 -3.39
CA LYS A 206 4.37 10.34 -4.48
C LYS A 206 5.81 10.56 -4.95
N ALA A 207 6.46 11.65 -4.54
CA ALA A 207 7.71 12.12 -5.15
C ALA A 207 8.99 11.63 -4.43
N GLY A 208 8.87 10.87 -3.34
CA GLY A 208 9.99 10.64 -2.44
C GLY A 208 10.13 9.20 -1.96
N GLY A 209 10.50 8.28 -2.85
CA GLY A 209 10.98 6.95 -2.46
C GLY A 209 10.05 6.09 -1.60
N ALA A 210 8.79 6.48 -1.51
CA ALA A 210 7.82 5.91 -0.60
C ALA A 210 6.84 5.06 -1.38
N ILE A 211 6.47 3.91 -0.82
CA ILE A 211 5.35 3.14 -1.32
C ILE A 211 4.09 3.79 -0.76
N VAL A 212 3.24 4.27 -1.65
CA VAL A 212 1.92 4.80 -1.30
C VAL A 212 0.86 3.77 -1.67
N TRP A 213 0.11 3.34 -0.68
CA TRP A 213 -1.13 2.58 -0.86
C TRP A 213 -2.30 3.53 -0.83
N GLU A 214 -2.92 3.70 -1.99
CA GLU A 214 -4.05 4.60 -2.14
C GLU A 214 -5.36 3.92 -1.74
N ASN A 215 -6.26 4.69 -1.13
CA ASN A 215 -7.65 4.30 -0.87
C ASN A 215 -7.79 3.04 0.01
N VAL A 216 -6.90 2.84 0.97
CA VAL A 216 -6.92 1.71 1.89
C VAL A 216 -8.13 1.82 2.82
N PRO A 217 -8.96 0.77 2.95
CA PRO A 217 -10.08 0.76 3.88
C PRO A 217 -9.57 0.73 5.33
N LYS A 218 -10.18 1.51 6.22
CA LYS A 218 -9.80 1.62 7.63
C LYS A 218 -8.29 1.83 7.83
N PRO A 219 -7.73 2.94 7.33
CA PRO A 219 -6.29 3.11 7.20
C PRO A 219 -5.52 3.05 8.52
N PHE A 220 -6.11 3.52 9.63
CA PHE A 220 -5.48 3.44 10.96
C PHE A 220 -5.36 2.00 11.50
N GLU A 221 -6.31 1.13 11.18
CA GLU A 221 -6.25 -0.29 11.55
C GLU A 221 -5.14 -0.99 10.77
N VAL A 222 -5.08 -0.74 9.46
CA VAL A 222 -4.02 -1.28 8.60
C VAL A 222 -2.65 -0.75 9.00
N ARG A 223 -2.52 0.53 9.36
CA ARG A 223 -1.28 1.10 9.88
C ARG A 223 -0.84 0.38 11.16
N LYS A 224 -1.73 0.18 12.11
CA LYS A 224 -1.42 -0.54 13.36
C LYS A 224 -0.93 -1.96 13.09
N ILE A 225 -1.57 -2.67 12.16
CA ILE A 225 -1.15 -4.02 11.74
C ILE A 225 0.23 -3.98 11.09
N ALA A 226 0.45 -3.03 10.17
CA ALA A 226 1.71 -2.89 9.47
C ALA A 226 2.86 -2.55 10.44
N GLU A 227 2.66 -1.60 11.35
CA GLU A 227 3.66 -1.23 12.37
C GLU A 227 3.99 -2.40 13.29
N ASP A 228 3.00 -3.18 13.73
CA ASP A 228 3.23 -4.37 14.56
C ASP A 228 4.05 -5.43 13.80
N ILE A 229 3.76 -5.65 12.51
CA ILE A 229 4.53 -6.59 11.67
C ILE A 229 5.96 -6.08 11.47
N ILE A 230 6.15 -4.81 11.11
CA ILE A 230 7.48 -4.19 10.91
C ILE A 230 8.30 -4.26 12.20
N PHE A 231 7.69 -3.92 13.33
CA PHE A 231 8.34 -3.95 14.64
C PHE A 231 8.77 -5.37 15.03
N ARG A 232 7.94 -6.38 14.76
CA ARG A 232 8.28 -7.79 15.03
C ARG A 232 9.39 -8.30 14.12
N ALA A 233 9.35 -7.96 12.84
CA ALA A 233 10.40 -8.33 11.90
C ALA A 233 11.77 -7.75 12.32
N ASN A 234 11.80 -6.47 12.74
CA ASN A 234 13.01 -5.81 13.22
C ASN A 234 13.50 -6.33 14.59
N ARG A 235 12.62 -6.88 15.43
CA ARG A 235 13.04 -7.58 16.66
C ARG A 235 13.66 -8.94 16.39
N GLY A 236 13.22 -9.66 15.35
CA GLY A 236 13.82 -10.92 14.93
C GLY A 236 15.26 -10.78 14.41
N THR A 237 15.62 -9.59 13.90
CA THR A 237 16.98 -9.23 13.46
C THR A 237 17.83 -8.58 14.55
N THR A 238 17.33 -8.45 15.78
CA THR A 238 18.22 -8.17 16.92
C THR A 238 19.13 -9.40 17.04
N TYR A 239 20.33 -9.30 16.48
CA TYR A 239 21.47 -10.12 16.87
C TYR A 239 21.37 -10.18 18.39
N ALA A 240 21.05 -11.36 18.96
CA ALA A 240 21.50 -11.63 20.31
C ALA A 240 22.97 -11.22 20.27
N PRO A 241 23.46 -10.31 21.14
CA PRO A 241 24.89 -10.11 21.20
C PRO A 241 25.44 -11.51 21.30
N ALA A 242 26.29 -11.90 20.35
CA ALA A 242 27.03 -13.14 20.51
C ALA A 242 27.70 -12.91 21.86
N TYR A 243 27.16 -13.51 22.93
CA TYR A 243 27.83 -13.53 24.21
C TYR A 243 29.21 -13.99 23.79
N PRO A 244 30.27 -13.17 23.97
CA PRO A 244 31.59 -13.64 23.65
C PRO A 244 31.66 -14.98 24.36
N GLN A 245 31.75 -16.07 23.58
CA GLN A 245 31.86 -17.39 24.17
C GLN A 245 33.04 -17.20 25.10
N TYR A 246 32.78 -17.28 26.41
CA TYR A 246 33.83 -17.18 27.40
C TYR A 246 34.66 -18.42 27.17
N VAL A 247 35.63 -18.29 26.26
CA VAL A 247 36.75 -19.21 26.16
C VAL A 247 37.45 -18.92 27.48
N PRO A 248 37.37 -19.83 28.47
CA PRO A 248 38.13 -19.64 29.68
C PRO A 248 39.57 -19.44 29.21
N ALA A 249 40.17 -18.31 29.60
CA ALA A 249 41.61 -18.18 29.46
C ALA A 249 42.23 -19.46 30.05
N PRO A 250 43.23 -20.08 29.39
CA PRO A 250 43.82 -21.32 29.87
C PRO A 250 44.10 -21.15 31.36
N ALA A 251 43.51 -22.02 32.18
CA ALA A 251 43.58 -21.92 33.62
C ALA A 251 45.05 -21.92 34.00
N VAL A 252 45.58 -20.74 34.32
CA VAL A 252 46.95 -20.60 34.79
C VAL A 252 47.01 -21.44 36.06
N SER A 253 47.79 -22.52 36.06
CA SER A 253 47.92 -23.33 37.26
C SER A 253 48.38 -22.40 38.39
N ILE A 254 47.75 -22.49 39.56
CA ILE A 254 48.04 -21.64 40.72
C ILE A 254 49.55 -21.59 41.00
N GLU A 255 50.23 -22.72 40.79
CA GLU A 255 51.68 -22.86 40.90
C GLU A 255 52.47 -22.00 39.89
N ALA A 256 51.97 -21.85 38.67
CA ALA A 256 52.62 -21.02 37.66
C ALA A 256 52.37 -19.52 37.88
N GLU A 257 51.23 -19.12 38.46
CA GLU A 257 51.02 -17.74 38.94
C GLU A 257 51.97 -17.36 40.08
N GLU A 258 52.17 -18.26 41.06
CA GLU A 258 53.13 -18.03 42.14
C GLU A 258 54.56 -17.88 41.62
N ARG A 259 54.96 -18.75 40.66
CA ARG A 259 56.29 -18.69 40.04
C ARG A 259 56.51 -17.39 39.25
N LEU A 260 55.49 -16.91 38.54
CA LEU A 260 55.54 -15.63 37.81
C LEU A 260 55.63 -14.44 38.77
N THR A 261 54.88 -14.48 39.88
CA THR A 261 54.91 -13.44 40.91
C THR A 261 56.30 -13.35 41.56
N LYS A 262 56.88 -14.48 41.94
CA LYS A 262 58.22 -14.55 42.52
C LYS A 262 59.30 -14.11 41.54
N LEU A 263 59.16 -14.43 40.26
CA LEU A 263 60.08 -13.96 39.22
C LEU A 263 60.04 -12.43 39.06
N LYS A 264 58.85 -11.83 39.15
CA LYS A 264 58.68 -10.37 39.10
C LYS A 264 59.30 -9.69 40.33
N GLU A 265 59.13 -10.26 41.52
CA GLU A 265 59.79 -9.75 42.73
C GLU A 265 61.32 -9.78 42.64
N LEU A 266 61.91 -10.85 42.08
CA LEU A 266 63.36 -10.94 41.91
C LEU A 266 63.88 -9.86 40.96
N ARG A 267 63.13 -9.55 39.89
CA ARG A 267 63.45 -8.44 38.98
C ARG A 267 63.31 -7.09 39.68
N ASP A 268 62.25 -6.89 40.44
CA ASP A 268 61.98 -5.61 41.13
C ASP A 268 63.05 -5.32 42.21
N LYS A 269 63.62 -6.38 42.80
CA LYS A 269 64.78 -6.30 43.70
C LYS A 269 66.13 -6.18 42.95
N GLN A 270 66.12 -6.07 41.62
CA GLN A 270 67.30 -6.03 40.75
C GLN A 270 68.25 -7.23 40.92
N LEU A 271 67.73 -8.38 41.37
CA LEU A 271 68.51 -9.60 41.58
C LEU A 271 68.70 -10.42 40.30
N ILE A 272 67.94 -10.12 39.25
CA ILE A 272 68.02 -10.75 37.92
C ILE A 272 67.94 -9.68 36.83
N SER A 273 68.57 -9.95 35.69
CA SER A 273 68.54 -9.02 34.54
C SER A 273 67.21 -9.09 33.79
N GLN A 274 66.90 -8.06 33.00
CA GLN A 274 65.68 -8.02 32.18
C GLN A 274 65.63 -9.15 31.15
N GLU A 275 66.79 -9.52 30.59
CA GLU A 275 66.89 -10.63 29.62
C GLU A 275 66.63 -11.99 30.28
N GLU A 276 67.16 -12.20 31.49
CA GLU A 276 66.93 -13.44 32.25
C GLU A 276 65.47 -13.59 32.71
N TYR A 277 64.83 -12.47 33.08
CA TYR A 277 63.41 -12.42 33.41
C TYR A 277 62.55 -12.88 32.23
N ASP A 278 62.81 -12.36 31.04
CA ASP A 278 61.99 -12.66 29.86
C ASP A 278 62.16 -14.12 29.40
N ILE A 279 63.37 -14.69 29.51
CA ILE A 279 63.63 -16.11 29.24
C ILE A 279 62.85 -17.01 30.20
N LYS A 280 62.99 -16.78 31.52
CA LYS A 280 62.32 -17.61 32.54
C LYS A 280 60.80 -17.46 32.52
N ARG A 281 60.29 -16.27 32.23
CA ARG A 281 58.86 -16.01 32.05
C ARG A 281 58.31 -16.83 30.88
N LYS A 282 59.03 -16.86 29.76
CA LYS A 282 58.65 -17.64 28.58
C LYS A 282 58.69 -19.15 28.84
N GLU A 283 59.66 -19.63 29.62
CA GLU A 283 59.74 -21.04 30.04
C GLU A 283 58.56 -21.44 30.94
N ILE A 284 58.19 -20.61 31.91
CA ILE A 284 57.05 -20.87 32.82
C ILE A 284 55.73 -20.91 32.03
N LEU A 285 55.54 -19.99 31.08
CA LEU A 285 54.37 -19.97 30.21
C LEU A 285 54.36 -21.13 29.20
N GLY A 286 55.52 -21.64 28.79
CA GLY A 286 55.64 -22.78 27.88
C GLY A 286 55.46 -24.16 28.55
N ARG A 287 55.46 -24.21 29.89
CA ARG A 287 55.17 -25.42 30.68
C ARG A 287 53.72 -25.51 31.16
N MET A 288 52.87 -24.53 30.79
CA MET A 288 51.41 -24.57 30.95
C MET A 288 50.76 -25.30 29.78
#